data_AF-A0A6C0EXX6-F1
#
_entry.id   AF-A0A6C0EXX6-F1
#
_cell.length_a   1.000
_cell.length_b   1.000
_cell.length_c   1.000
_cell.angle_alpha   90.00
_cell.angle_beta   90.00
_cell.angle_gamma   90.00
#
_symmetry.space_group_name_H-M   'P 1'
#
loop_
_entity.id
_entity.type
_entity.pdbx_description
1 polymer ?
#
loop_
_entity_poly.entity_id
_entity_poly.type
_entity_poly.pdbx_seq_one_letter_code
_entity_poly.pdbx_strand_id
1 'polypeptide(L)'
;MSGTIQMPKFSQIDSVSYKYKGTYYLINICALLAFVGIIIKVVFSSLKIGDEQGPAFATLVGYVFTTVALLGLLMGVVSYYFKVMHSPSCNSIYPSFFQIIGLIIILFIIIRQSTVFSKMINTQQVDPEFYKFSNYSSLLIFIQLMLIFSYLQSNLGCMNSSTTAMSSPSLGTLYLSISLFILNILTVGIMEVILRLFTTCF
;
A
#
# COMPACT_ATOMS: atom_id res chain seq x y z
N MET A 1 -30.01 56.70 28.34
CA MET A 1 -28.89 55.96 27.74
C MET A 1 -28.97 54.51 28.21
N SER A 2 -29.53 53.62 27.40
CA SER A 2 -29.67 52.20 27.74
C SER A 2 -28.58 51.43 26.98
N GLY A 3 -27.58 50.94 27.71
CA GLY A 3 -26.45 50.20 27.15
C GLY A 3 -26.80 48.72 26.99
N THR A 4 -26.89 48.26 25.75
CA THR A 4 -27.03 46.84 25.42
C THR A 4 -25.69 46.14 25.56
N ILE A 5 -25.57 45.27 26.57
CA ILE A 5 -24.42 44.38 26.76
C ILE A 5 -24.47 43.31 25.66
N GLN A 6 -23.56 43.38 24.69
CA GLN A 6 -23.37 42.31 23.73
C GLN A 6 -22.63 41.16 24.42
N MET A 7 -23.31 40.02 24.58
CA MET A 7 -22.64 38.79 24.99
C MET A 7 -21.69 38.34 23.87
N PRO A 8 -20.47 37.86 24.21
CA PRO A 8 -19.57 37.30 23.23
C PRO A 8 -20.25 36.09 22.58
N LYS A 9 -20.42 36.15 21.25
CA LYS A 9 -20.77 34.98 20.44
C LYS A 9 -19.62 33.99 20.58
N PHE A 10 -19.79 32.98 21.43
CA PHE A 10 -18.97 31.79 21.39
C PHE A 10 -19.10 31.20 19.99
N SER A 11 -18.01 31.25 19.22
CA SER A 11 -17.90 30.49 17.98
C SER A 11 -18.24 29.05 18.29
N GLN A 12 -19.18 28.48 17.54
CA GLN A 12 -19.45 27.04 17.60
C GLN A 12 -18.10 26.33 17.50
N ILE A 13 -17.72 25.61 18.55
CA ILE A 13 -16.62 24.66 18.49
C ILE A 13 -16.96 23.77 17.30
N ASP A 14 -16.09 23.79 16.29
CA ASP A 14 -16.27 23.10 15.02
C ASP A 14 -16.78 21.66 15.26
N SER A 15 -18.08 21.48 15.04
CA SER A 15 -18.72 20.16 15.06
C SER A 15 -18.37 19.36 13.80
N VAL A 16 -17.61 19.97 12.89
CA VAL A 16 -16.94 19.31 11.79
C VAL A 16 -15.70 18.58 12.35
N SER A 17 -15.63 17.27 12.12
CA SER A 17 -14.37 16.48 12.13
C SER A 17 -14.04 15.54 13.31
N TYR A 18 -15.00 15.10 14.14
CA TYR A 18 -14.77 13.89 14.97
C TYR A 18 -15.10 12.57 14.22
N LYS A 19 -16.09 12.60 13.32
CA LYS A 19 -16.59 11.41 12.59
C LYS A 19 -15.60 10.85 11.54
N TYR A 20 -14.68 11.69 11.07
CA TYR A 20 -13.71 11.39 10.01
C TYR A 20 -12.30 11.12 10.54
N LYS A 21 -11.98 11.63 11.73
CA LYS A 21 -10.69 11.47 12.40
C LYS A 21 -10.29 10.00 12.58
N GLY A 22 -11.24 9.14 12.95
CA GLY A 22 -10.99 7.70 13.07
C GLY A 22 -10.62 7.00 11.76
N THR A 23 -11.32 7.30 10.67
CA THR A 23 -11.02 6.71 9.34
C THR A 23 -9.67 7.21 8.81
N TYR A 24 -9.37 8.48 9.01
CA TYR A 24 -8.08 9.06 8.65
C TYR A 24 -6.91 8.40 9.39
N TYR A 25 -7.03 8.23 10.72
CA TYR A 25 -6.02 7.52 11.50
C TYR A 25 -5.85 6.06 11.09
N LEU A 26 -6.95 5.35 10.83
CA LEU A 26 -6.90 3.97 10.36
C LEU A 26 -6.11 3.85 9.06
N ILE A 27 -6.40 4.71 8.07
CA ILE A 27 -5.69 4.70 6.78
C ILE A 27 -4.19 4.95 6.99
N ASN A 28 -3.82 5.93 7.81
CA ASN A 28 -2.40 6.24 8.07
C ASN A 28 -1.67 5.11 8.79
N ILE A 29 -2.30 4.49 9.81
CA ILE A 29 -1.70 3.36 10.53
C ILE A 29 -1.54 2.17 9.59
N CYS A 30 -2.56 1.83 8.79
CA CYS A 30 -2.47 0.74 7.81
C CYS A 30 -1.42 1.03 6.73
N ALA A 31 -1.30 2.27 6.25
CA ALA A 31 -0.27 2.64 5.29
C ALA A 31 1.14 2.49 5.89
N LEU A 32 1.35 2.97 7.12
CA LEU A 32 2.62 2.81 7.84
C LEU A 32 2.95 1.32 8.03
N LEU A 33 1.97 0.52 8.45
CA LEU A 33 2.12 -0.92 8.63
C LEU A 33 2.53 -1.63 7.33
N ALA A 34 1.96 -1.21 6.19
CA ALA A 34 2.34 -1.73 4.88
C ALA A 34 3.80 -1.42 4.53
N PHE A 35 4.28 -0.20 4.82
CA PHE A 35 5.69 0.14 4.64
C PHE A 35 6.62 -0.67 5.57
N VAL A 36 6.21 -0.88 6.82
CA VAL A 36 6.96 -1.73 7.76
C VAL A 36 7.12 -3.15 7.20
N GLY A 37 6.07 -3.72 6.59
CA GLY A 37 6.16 -5.05 5.96
C GLY A 37 7.20 -5.12 4.84
N ILE A 38 7.29 -4.10 3.99
CA ILE A 38 8.32 -4.02 2.95
C ILE A 38 9.72 -3.87 3.55
N ILE A 39 9.88 -3.05 4.58
CA ILE A 39 11.16 -2.87 5.29
C ILE A 39 11.61 -4.21 5.90
N ILE A 40 10.70 -4.95 6.52
CA ILE A 40 11.00 -6.30 7.04
C ILE A 40 11.54 -7.18 5.91
N LYS A 41 10.87 -7.23 4.75
CA LYS A 41 11.37 -8.01 3.61
C LYS A 41 12.80 -7.60 3.24
N VAL A 42 13.07 -6.31 3.07
CA VAL A 42 14.37 -5.80 2.59
C VAL A 42 15.50 -6.04 3.59
N VAL A 43 15.24 -5.83 4.88
CA VAL A 43 16.24 -6.00 5.94
C VAL A 43 16.54 -7.48 6.16
N PHE A 44 15.51 -8.32 6.25
CA PHE A 44 15.67 -9.74 6.58
C PHE A 44 16.00 -10.61 5.37
N SER A 45 15.80 -10.14 4.12
CA SER A 45 16.20 -10.92 2.93
C SER A 45 17.71 -11.13 2.82
N SER A 46 18.50 -10.29 3.50
CA SER A 46 19.97 -10.36 3.50
C SER A 46 20.53 -11.26 4.61
N LEU A 47 19.68 -11.69 5.55
CA LEU A 47 20.08 -12.51 6.70
C LEU A 47 19.89 -13.99 6.35
N LYS A 48 20.96 -14.78 6.50
CA LYS A 48 20.90 -16.24 6.46
C LYS A 48 20.90 -16.77 7.88
N ILE A 49 19.77 -17.27 8.35
CA ILE A 49 19.65 -17.92 9.67
C ILE A 49 19.27 -19.39 9.42
N GLY A 50 20.22 -20.15 8.87
CA GLY A 50 20.04 -21.57 8.53
C GLY A 50 19.17 -21.85 7.29
N ASP A 51 18.86 -23.13 7.09
CA ASP A 51 18.15 -23.62 5.88
C ASP A 51 16.64 -23.30 5.89
N GLU A 52 16.06 -23.02 7.06
CA GLU A 52 14.62 -22.72 7.20
C GLU A 52 14.30 -21.23 7.30
N GLN A 53 15.21 -20.41 7.85
CA GLN A 53 15.02 -18.96 8.00
C GLN A 53 15.98 -18.21 7.06
N GLY A 54 15.61 -18.22 5.79
CA GLY A 54 16.35 -17.54 4.72
C GLY A 54 15.52 -16.45 4.00
N PRO A 55 15.96 -16.04 2.80
CA PRO A 55 15.31 -15.00 2.01
C PRO A 55 13.84 -15.26 1.68
N ALA A 56 13.42 -16.53 1.58
CA ALA A 56 12.02 -16.89 1.36
C ALA A 56 11.15 -16.58 2.59
N PHE A 57 11.66 -16.86 3.79
CA PHE A 57 10.96 -16.57 5.03
C PHE A 57 10.77 -15.06 5.21
N ALA A 58 11.81 -14.26 4.97
CA ALA A 58 11.72 -12.80 5.02
C ALA A 58 10.67 -12.24 4.03
N THR A 59 10.66 -12.80 2.81
CA THR A 59 9.69 -12.45 1.76
C THR A 59 8.26 -12.79 2.19
N LEU A 60 8.06 -13.99 2.75
CA LEU A 60 6.77 -14.45 3.25
C LEU A 60 6.27 -13.54 4.38
N VAL A 61 7.06 -13.33 5.43
CA VAL A 61 6.64 -12.52 6.59
C VAL A 61 6.37 -11.07 6.17
N GLY A 62 7.29 -10.45 5.43
CA GLY A 62 7.17 -9.06 5.01
C GLY A 62 5.95 -8.80 4.12
N TYR A 63 5.72 -9.66 3.12
CA TYR A 63 4.58 -9.50 2.21
C TYR A 63 3.25 -9.94 2.81
N VAL A 64 3.21 -10.92 3.72
CA VAL A 64 1.99 -11.24 4.48
C VAL A 64 1.59 -10.04 5.34
N PHE A 65 2.54 -9.44 6.06
CA PHE A 65 2.27 -8.25 6.86
C PHE A 65 1.79 -7.07 6.01
N THR A 66 2.42 -6.85 4.87
CA THR A 66 2.00 -5.85 3.87
C THR A 66 0.58 -6.13 3.36
N THR A 67 0.25 -7.38 3.07
CA THR A 67 -1.07 -7.78 2.56
C THR A 67 -2.18 -7.54 3.58
N VAL A 68 -1.95 -7.91 4.85
CA VAL A 68 -2.89 -7.65 5.95
C VAL A 68 -3.10 -6.15 6.13
N ALA A 69 -2.03 -5.36 6.06
CA ALA A 69 -2.10 -3.90 6.13
C ALA A 69 -2.92 -3.31 4.96
N LEU A 70 -2.72 -3.81 3.74
CA LEU A 70 -3.48 -3.39 2.55
C LEU A 70 -4.96 -3.77 2.62
N LEU A 71 -5.31 -4.92 3.23
CA LEU A 71 -6.70 -5.28 3.51
C LEU A 71 -7.35 -4.29 4.49
N GLY A 72 -6.64 -3.93 5.57
CA GLY A 72 -7.12 -2.90 6.51
C GLY A 72 -7.29 -1.53 5.82
N LEU A 73 -6.35 -1.18 4.94
CA LEU A 73 -6.41 0.04 4.15
C LEU A 73 -7.58 0.02 3.15
N LEU A 74 -7.84 -1.11 2.49
CA LEU A 74 -9.02 -1.31 1.63
C LEU A 74 -10.32 -1.07 2.41
N MET A 75 -10.43 -1.63 3.62
CA MET A 75 -11.58 -1.40 4.49
C MET A 75 -11.71 0.07 4.92
N GLY A 76 -10.58 0.74 5.20
CA GLY A 76 -10.54 2.18 5.48
C GLY A 76 -11.05 3.02 4.31
N VAL A 77 -10.66 2.66 3.08
CA VAL A 77 -11.10 3.31 1.84
C VAL A 77 -12.59 3.12 1.58
N VAL A 78 -13.10 1.90 1.76
CA VAL A 78 -14.53 1.60 1.64
C VAL A 78 -15.34 2.38 2.70
N SER A 79 -14.85 2.42 3.94
CA SER A 79 -15.47 3.20 5.02
C SER A 79 -15.49 4.70 4.68
N TYR A 80 -14.40 5.22 4.11
CA TYR A 80 -14.34 6.61 3.64
C TYR A 80 -15.38 6.86 2.55
N TYR A 81 -15.42 6.03 1.50
CA TYR A 81 -16.37 6.16 0.39
C TYR A 81 -17.82 6.29 0.87
N PHE A 82 -18.30 5.37 1.73
CA PHE A 82 -19.67 5.43 2.24
C PHE A 82 -19.96 6.69 3.07
N LYS A 83 -18.96 7.25 3.76
CA LYS A 83 -19.12 8.49 4.53
C LYS A 83 -19.09 9.76 3.68
N VAL A 84 -18.59 9.69 2.45
CA VAL A 84 -18.37 10.86 1.56
C VAL A 84 -19.28 10.82 0.32
N MET A 85 -19.99 9.71 0.07
CA MET A 85 -20.82 9.49 -1.12
C MET A 85 -21.83 10.61 -1.45
N HIS A 86 -22.24 11.42 -0.48
CA HIS A 86 -23.19 12.53 -0.65
C HIS A 86 -22.51 13.91 -0.77
N SER A 87 -21.17 13.97 -0.77
CA SER A 87 -20.42 15.22 -0.87
C SER A 87 -19.98 15.48 -2.32
N PRO A 88 -20.45 16.55 -2.97
CA PRO A 88 -20.18 16.82 -4.39
C PRO A 88 -18.74 17.25 -4.70
N SER A 89 -17.91 17.56 -3.69
CA SER A 89 -16.54 18.07 -3.86
C SER A 89 -15.44 16.99 -3.77
N CYS A 90 -15.79 15.75 -3.40
CA CYS A 90 -14.83 14.67 -3.23
C CYS A 90 -14.90 13.73 -4.44
N ASN A 91 -13.92 13.85 -5.32
CA ASN A 91 -13.81 13.03 -6.52
C ASN A 91 -13.59 11.53 -6.22
N SER A 92 -13.82 10.74 -7.28
CA SER A 92 -13.62 9.30 -7.44
C SER A 92 -12.42 8.70 -6.66
N ILE A 93 -12.72 7.90 -5.63
CA ILE A 93 -11.77 7.06 -4.89
C ILE A 93 -11.47 5.74 -5.63
N TYR A 94 -12.18 5.49 -6.75
CA TYR A 94 -12.09 4.26 -7.54
C TYR A 94 -10.66 3.89 -7.98
N PRO A 95 -9.77 4.83 -8.37
CA PRO A 95 -8.40 4.49 -8.73
C PRO A 95 -7.61 3.88 -7.58
N SER A 96 -7.73 4.40 -6.34
CA SER A 96 -7.08 3.79 -5.18
C SER A 96 -7.60 2.38 -4.91
N PHE A 97 -8.92 2.17 -5.01
CA PHE A 97 -9.51 0.86 -4.78
C PHE A 97 -8.95 -0.20 -5.73
N PHE A 98 -8.90 0.12 -7.03
CA PHE A 98 -8.31 -0.76 -8.04
C PHE A 98 -6.82 -1.04 -7.78
N GLN A 99 -6.06 0.00 -7.40
CA GLN A 99 -4.63 -0.14 -7.11
C GLN A 99 -4.34 -1.03 -5.90
N ILE A 100 -5.12 -0.89 -4.83
CA ILE A 100 -4.97 -1.70 -3.61
C ILE A 100 -5.27 -3.16 -3.92
N ILE A 101 -6.36 -3.44 -4.64
CA ILE A 101 -6.71 -4.81 -5.05
C ILE A 101 -5.65 -5.40 -5.96
N GLY A 102 -5.19 -4.65 -6.97
CA GLY A 102 -4.14 -5.09 -7.87
C GLY A 102 -2.86 -5.44 -7.12
N LEU A 103 -2.47 -4.62 -6.14
CA LEU A 103 -1.30 -4.89 -5.32
C LEU A 103 -1.47 -6.11 -4.41
N ILE A 104 -2.66 -6.31 -3.83
CA ILE A 104 -2.98 -7.52 -3.05
C ILE A 104 -2.83 -8.79 -3.92
N ILE A 105 -3.32 -8.76 -5.17
CA ILE A 105 -3.20 -9.89 -6.10
C ILE A 105 -1.72 -10.19 -6.39
N ILE A 106 -0.92 -9.16 -6.68
CA ILE A 106 0.52 -9.30 -6.92
C ILE A 106 1.22 -9.91 -5.70
N LEU A 107 0.95 -9.40 -4.50
CA LEU A 107 1.54 -9.93 -3.27
C LEU A 107 1.13 -11.39 -3.02
N PHE A 108 -0.13 -11.75 -3.29
CA PHE A 108 -0.61 -13.12 -3.16
C PHE A 108 0.15 -14.08 -4.09
N ILE A 109 0.41 -13.68 -5.34
CA ILE A 109 1.21 -14.46 -6.28
C ILE A 109 2.64 -14.65 -5.75
N ILE A 110 3.27 -13.59 -5.24
CA ILE A 110 4.64 -13.68 -4.71
C ILE A 110 4.69 -14.54 -3.44
N ILE A 111 3.70 -14.42 -2.54
CA ILE A 111 3.60 -15.25 -1.34
C ILE A 111 3.47 -16.72 -1.76
N ARG A 112 2.62 -17.04 -2.74
CA ARG A 112 2.50 -18.40 -3.29
C ARG A 112 3.83 -18.92 -3.86
N GLN A 113 4.56 -18.10 -4.60
CA GLN A 113 5.89 -18.48 -5.10
C GLN A 113 6.85 -18.78 -3.94
N SER A 114 6.88 -17.89 -2.96
CA SER A 114 7.77 -17.99 -1.81
C SER A 114 7.46 -19.21 -0.94
N THR A 115 6.21 -19.65 -0.85
CA THR A 115 5.83 -20.87 -0.11
C THR A 115 6.19 -22.14 -0.89
N VAL A 116 5.87 -22.21 -2.18
CA VAL A 116 6.12 -23.40 -3.02
C VAL A 116 7.62 -23.65 -3.19
N PHE A 117 8.41 -22.59 -3.40
CA PHE A 117 9.84 -22.69 -3.66
C PHE A 117 10.71 -22.35 -2.44
N SER A 118 10.12 -22.32 -1.23
CA SER A 118 10.78 -21.88 0.00
C SER A 118 12.15 -22.54 0.24
N LYS A 119 12.20 -23.88 0.12
CA LYS A 119 13.42 -24.66 0.32
C LYS A 119 14.54 -24.23 -0.63
N MET A 120 14.24 -24.16 -1.93
CA MET A 120 15.22 -23.81 -2.97
C MET A 120 15.70 -22.36 -2.85
N ILE A 121 14.80 -21.44 -2.50
CA ILE A 121 15.13 -20.02 -2.31
C ILE A 121 16.01 -19.83 -1.06
N ASN A 122 15.75 -20.58 0.02
CA ASN A 122 16.55 -20.51 1.24
C ASN A 122 17.94 -21.12 1.08
N THR A 123 18.05 -22.26 0.38
CA THR A 123 19.31 -22.96 0.13
C THR A 123 20.14 -22.36 -1.01
N GLN A 124 19.67 -21.28 -1.66
CA GLN A 124 20.30 -20.66 -2.83
C GLN A 124 20.48 -21.60 -4.03
N GLN A 125 19.58 -22.56 -4.18
CA GLN A 125 19.51 -23.46 -5.35
C GLN A 125 18.64 -22.88 -6.48
N VAL A 126 18.58 -21.55 -6.55
CA VAL A 126 17.89 -20.78 -7.58
C VAL A 126 18.89 -19.91 -8.31
N ASP A 127 18.65 -19.65 -9.58
CA ASP A 127 19.49 -18.77 -10.38
C ASP A 127 19.68 -17.39 -9.69
N PRO A 128 20.92 -16.86 -9.60
CA PRO A 128 21.19 -15.54 -9.01
C PRO A 128 20.33 -14.40 -9.59
N GLU A 129 19.89 -14.51 -10.84
CA GLU A 129 18.99 -13.55 -11.48
C GLU A 129 17.65 -13.44 -10.73
N PHE A 130 17.17 -14.53 -10.11
CA PHE A 130 15.96 -14.50 -9.27
C PHE A 130 16.05 -13.45 -8.17
N TYR A 131 17.19 -13.34 -7.48
CA TYR A 131 17.34 -12.39 -6.38
C TYR A 131 17.38 -10.95 -6.88
N LYS A 132 17.90 -10.70 -8.09
CA LYS A 132 17.86 -9.38 -8.74
C LYS A 132 16.41 -8.99 -9.06
N PHE A 133 15.67 -9.87 -9.73
CA PHE A 133 14.26 -9.62 -10.06
C PHE A 133 13.36 -9.53 -8.81
N SER A 134 13.65 -10.30 -7.76
CA SER A 134 12.97 -10.19 -6.45
C SER A 134 13.19 -8.81 -5.80
N ASN A 135 14.39 -8.25 -5.92
CA ASN A 135 14.67 -6.89 -5.44
C ASN A 135 14.00 -5.81 -6.30
N TYR A 136 14.00 -5.95 -7.63
CA TYR A 136 13.26 -5.06 -8.52
C TYR A 136 11.76 -5.08 -8.21
N SER A 137 11.19 -6.26 -8.00
CA SER A 137 9.79 -6.43 -7.59
C SER A 137 9.48 -5.69 -6.28
N SER A 138 10.32 -5.84 -5.25
CA SER A 138 10.15 -5.09 -4.00
C SER A 138 10.18 -3.57 -4.17
N LEU A 139 11.08 -3.07 -5.01
CA LEU A 139 11.19 -1.64 -5.29
C LEU A 139 9.95 -1.13 -6.03
N LEU A 140 9.45 -1.88 -7.02
CA LEU A 140 8.24 -1.54 -7.75
C LEU A 140 7.00 -1.55 -6.84
N ILE A 141 6.87 -2.55 -5.96
CA ILE A 141 5.82 -2.62 -4.94
C ILE A 141 5.90 -1.41 -4.00
N PHE A 142 7.10 -1.03 -3.57
CA PHE A 142 7.31 0.13 -2.70
C PHE A 142 6.87 1.44 -3.36
N ILE A 143 7.24 1.67 -4.62
CA ILE A 143 6.81 2.86 -5.38
C ILE A 143 5.29 2.84 -5.58
N GLN A 144 4.70 1.69 -5.88
CA GLN A 144 3.25 1.56 -6.02
C GLN A 144 2.51 1.85 -4.71
N LEU A 145 3.05 1.43 -3.57
CA LEU A 145 2.56 1.77 -2.24
C LEU A 145 2.60 3.28 -1.96
N MET A 146 3.70 3.95 -2.33
CA MET A 146 3.83 5.41 -2.20
C MET A 146 2.77 6.15 -3.01
N LEU A 147 2.46 5.69 -4.22
CA LEU A 147 1.43 6.31 -5.05
C LEU A 147 0.03 6.09 -4.49
N ILE A 148 -0.28 4.88 -4.01
CA ILE A 148 -1.55 4.59 -3.34
C ILE A 148 -1.74 5.54 -2.16
N PHE A 149 -0.71 5.68 -1.31
CA PHE A 149 -0.76 6.57 -0.16
C PHE A 149 -0.90 8.04 -0.55
N SER A 150 -0.10 8.51 -1.52
CA SER A 150 -0.18 9.89 -2.02
C SER A 150 -1.55 10.21 -2.61
N TYR A 151 -2.15 9.28 -3.36
CA TYR A 151 -3.49 9.46 -3.92
C TYR A 151 -4.54 9.52 -2.81
N LEU A 152 -4.45 8.61 -1.82
CA LEU A 152 -5.38 8.60 -0.69
C LEU A 152 -5.30 9.89 0.11
N GLN A 153 -4.10 10.35 0.45
CA GLN A 153 -3.91 11.58 1.21
C GLN A 153 -4.46 12.80 0.49
N SER A 154 -4.25 12.88 -0.84
CA SER A 154 -4.81 13.96 -1.66
C SER A 154 -6.35 13.98 -1.63
N ASN A 155 -7.00 12.81 -1.62
CA ASN A 155 -8.46 12.73 -1.59
C ASN A 155 -9.05 12.87 -0.19
N LEU A 156 -8.30 12.51 0.86
CA LEU A 156 -8.69 12.74 2.26
C LEU A 156 -8.61 14.23 2.62
N GLY A 157 -7.68 14.98 1.99
CA GLY A 157 -7.52 16.42 2.18
C GLY A 157 -8.73 17.27 1.79
N CYS A 158 -9.63 16.76 0.92
CA CYS A 158 -10.86 17.43 0.52
C CYS A 158 -11.83 17.71 1.70
N MET A 159 -11.63 17.10 2.86
CA MET A 159 -12.46 17.30 4.05
C MET A 159 -11.97 18.40 4.99
N ASN A 160 -10.70 18.80 4.91
CA ASN A 160 -10.13 19.85 5.75
C ASN A 160 -10.18 21.17 4.98
N SER A 161 -11.34 21.83 4.99
CA SER A 161 -11.58 23.12 4.34
C SER A 161 -10.93 24.31 5.07
N SER A 162 -9.63 24.21 5.39
CA SER A 162 -8.77 25.36 5.66
C SER A 162 -7.38 25.09 5.08
N THR A 163 -7.07 25.82 4.01
CA THR A 163 -5.71 26.07 3.50
C THR A 163 -4.85 24.86 3.14
N THR A 164 -5.06 24.29 1.96
CA THR A 164 -4.08 24.10 0.86
C THR A 164 -4.69 23.12 -0.12
N ALA A 165 -5.04 23.59 -1.32
CA ALA A 165 -5.47 22.72 -2.39
C ALA A 165 -4.29 21.83 -2.80
N MET A 166 -4.16 20.65 -2.20
CA MET A 166 -3.41 19.58 -2.83
C MET A 166 -4.17 19.22 -4.10
N SER A 167 -3.52 19.50 -5.23
CA SER A 167 -4.02 19.30 -6.58
C SER A 167 -4.76 17.97 -6.71
N SER A 168 -5.99 18.02 -7.20
CA SER A 168 -6.76 16.84 -7.62
C SER A 168 -5.86 15.85 -8.36
N PRO A 169 -6.00 14.53 -8.13
CA PRO A 169 -5.15 13.55 -8.76
C PRO A 169 -5.15 13.74 -10.28
N SER A 170 -3.96 14.01 -10.83
CA SER A 170 -3.81 14.22 -12.26
C SER A 170 -4.03 12.90 -13.01
N LEU A 171 -4.52 12.99 -14.26
CA LEU A 171 -4.58 11.85 -15.17
C LEU A 171 -3.21 11.12 -15.27
N GLY A 172 -2.10 11.87 -15.15
CA GLY A 172 -0.75 11.32 -15.14
C GLY A 172 -0.51 10.31 -14.01
N THR A 173 -1.06 10.53 -12.81
CA THR A 173 -0.94 9.60 -11.68
C THR A 173 -1.67 8.28 -11.95
N LEU A 174 -2.81 8.33 -12.64
CA LEU A 174 -3.57 7.14 -13.03
C LEU A 174 -2.79 6.31 -14.07
N TYR A 175 -2.26 6.95 -15.13
CA TYR A 175 -1.44 6.26 -16.13
C TYR A 175 -0.18 5.63 -15.51
N LEU A 176 0.53 6.40 -14.68
CA LEU A 176 1.73 5.92 -14.00
C LEU A 176 1.42 4.69 -13.12
N SER A 177 0.28 4.70 -12.45
CA SER A 177 -0.17 3.56 -11.68
C SER A 177 -0.48 2.33 -12.54
N ILE A 178 -1.14 2.49 -13.68
CA ILE A 178 -1.41 1.36 -14.59
C ILE A 178 -0.10 0.78 -15.11
N SER A 179 0.83 1.64 -15.52
CA SER A 179 2.17 1.22 -15.97
C SER A 179 2.92 0.44 -14.89
N LEU A 180 2.89 0.91 -13.63
CA LEU A 180 3.51 0.19 -12.51
C LEU A 180 2.86 -1.17 -12.24
N PHE A 181 1.53 -1.24 -12.31
CA PHE A 181 0.82 -2.51 -12.14
C PHE A 181 1.25 -3.54 -13.21
N ILE A 182 1.32 -3.14 -14.47
CA ILE A 182 1.79 -3.98 -15.57
C ILE A 182 3.24 -4.41 -15.34
N LEU A 183 4.12 -3.48 -14.95
CA LEU A 183 5.53 -3.76 -14.71
C LEU A 183 5.74 -4.72 -13.53
N ASN A 184 4.92 -4.60 -12.46
CA ASN A 184 4.91 -5.54 -11.35
C ASN A 184 4.49 -6.94 -11.80
N ILE A 185 3.42 -7.07 -12.60
CA ILE A 185 3.00 -8.37 -13.16
C ILE A 185 4.10 -8.99 -14.00
N LEU A 186 4.74 -8.23 -14.89
CA LEU A 186 5.83 -8.73 -15.73
C LEU A 186 7.01 -9.22 -14.90
N THR A 187 7.42 -8.45 -13.90
CA THR A 187 8.54 -8.80 -13.00
C THR A 187 8.24 -10.08 -12.23
N VAL A 188 7.04 -10.21 -11.66
CA VAL A 188 6.61 -11.42 -10.95
C VAL A 188 6.43 -12.61 -11.88
N GLY A 189 6.02 -12.38 -13.13
CA GLY A 189 5.97 -13.40 -14.18
C GLY A 189 7.35 -13.94 -14.52
N ILE A 190 8.35 -13.06 -14.68
CA ILE A 190 9.75 -13.47 -14.90
C ILE A 190 10.25 -14.29 -13.71
N MET A 191 9.95 -13.87 -12.47
CA MET A 191 10.29 -14.63 -11.27
C MET A 191 9.70 -16.05 -11.27
N GLU A 192 8.42 -16.21 -11.66
CA GLU A 192 7.77 -17.53 -11.78
C GLU A 192 8.48 -18.41 -12.80
N VAL A 193 8.84 -17.85 -13.96
CA VAL A 193 9.53 -18.56 -15.03
C VAL A 193 10.90 -19.04 -14.56
N ILE A 194 11.66 -18.17 -13.87
CA ILE A 194 12.97 -18.51 -13.30
C ILE A 194 12.84 -19.66 -12.30
N LEU A 195 11.89 -19.55 -11.36
CA LEU A 195 11.66 -20.58 -10.35
C LEU A 195 11.23 -21.94 -10.94
N ARG A 196 10.50 -21.97 -12.05
CA ARG A 196 10.03 -23.23 -12.65
C ARG A 196 11.01 -23.89 -13.61
N LEU A 197 11.75 -23.10 -14.39
CA LEU A 197 12.60 -23.62 -15.47
C LEU A 197 14.09 -23.68 -15.09
N PHE A 198 14.52 -22.84 -14.15
CA PHE A 198 15.93 -22.67 -13.80
C PHE A 198 16.21 -22.98 -12.31
N THR A 199 15.30 -23.72 -11.66
CA THR A 199 15.64 -24.39 -10.40
C THR A 199 16.48 -25.61 -10.71
N THR A 200 17.70 -25.62 -10.19
CA THR A 200 18.61 -26.74 -10.38
C THR A 200 18.10 -27.92 -9.57
N CYS A 201 17.51 -28.91 -10.23
CA CYS A 201 17.22 -30.22 -9.65
C CYS A 201 18.53 -30.86 -9.17
N PHE A 202 18.75 -30.93 -7.85
CA PHE A 202 19.61 -31.92 -7.20
C PHE A 202 19.05 -32.28 -5.82
#